data_AF-A0A183GK40-F1
#
_entry.id   AF-A0A183GK40-F1
#
_cell.length_a   1.000
_cell.length_b   1.000
_cell.length_c   1.000
_cell.angle_alpha   90.00
_cell.angle_beta   90.00
_cell.angle_gamma   90.00
#
_symmetry.space_group_name_H-M   'P 1'
#
loop_
_entity.id
_entity.type
_entity.pdbx_description
1 polymer ?
#
loop_
_entity_poly.entity_id
_entity_poly.type
_entity_poly.pdbx_seq_one_letter_code
_entity_poly.pdbx_strand_id
1 'polypeptide(L)'
;MLTSTLAAFAALSCVSIAAPVTESTAFIEHPDQMSNGTLYSISPFSPKVFVRTDEFDLNFKSCIEFSYKLMENKVRLRAYTCLLSEGGFCTLDKFAYPKDKEGCAYLRPWLYAHDRYSFYFALERRPRKYRIGKKRPHRLYKRNGHLSATPFGQLQLKGIVPCDQVCGKSSADNRTA
;
A
#
# COMPACT_ATOMS: atom_id res chain seq x y z
N MET A 1 62.02 32.77 -49.38
CA MET A 1 60.70 32.27 -48.92
C MET A 1 60.95 31.05 -48.03
N LEU A 2 61.29 31.25 -46.76
CA LEU A 2 61.54 30.18 -45.77
C LEU A 2 61.34 30.75 -44.36
N THR A 3 60.21 30.40 -43.75
CA THR A 3 59.85 30.56 -42.31
C THR A 3 58.80 29.48 -42.03
N SER A 4 59.11 28.43 -41.25
CA SER A 4 58.78 28.23 -39.81
C SER A 4 57.25 28.36 -39.55
N THR A 5 56.51 27.43 -38.92
CA THR A 5 56.73 26.73 -37.64
C THR A 5 55.63 25.68 -37.34
N LEU A 6 55.99 24.74 -36.44
CA LEU A 6 55.22 24.10 -35.34
C LEU A 6 54.12 23.05 -35.61
N ALA A 7 54.46 21.82 -35.22
CA ALA A 7 53.54 20.71 -34.94
C ALA A 7 52.88 20.90 -33.56
N ALA A 8 51.55 20.78 -33.51
CA ALA A 8 50.78 20.77 -32.27
C ALA A 8 50.32 19.35 -31.93
N PHE A 9 50.85 18.78 -30.84
CA PHE A 9 50.34 17.56 -30.23
C PHE A 9 49.09 17.91 -29.40
N ALA A 10 47.91 17.48 -29.86
CA ALA A 10 46.69 17.52 -29.06
C ALA A 10 46.60 16.24 -28.20
N ALA A 11 46.91 16.37 -26.91
CA ALA A 11 46.68 15.32 -25.93
C ALA A 11 45.19 15.27 -25.56
N LEU A 12 44.50 14.20 -25.97
CA LEU A 12 43.14 13.89 -25.54
C LEU A 12 43.18 13.30 -24.12
N SER A 13 42.94 14.13 -23.11
CA SER A 13 42.63 13.68 -21.75
C SER A 13 41.19 13.17 -21.71
N CYS A 14 41.02 11.85 -21.59
CA CYS A 14 39.73 11.22 -21.32
C CYS A 14 39.25 11.62 -19.93
N VAL A 15 38.35 12.61 -19.85
CA VAL A 15 37.58 12.88 -18.64
C VAL A 15 36.52 11.78 -18.51
N SER A 16 36.79 10.78 -17.69
CA SER A 16 35.79 9.83 -17.22
C SER A 16 34.84 10.56 -16.27
N ILE A 17 33.79 11.19 -16.80
CA ILE A 17 32.69 11.69 -15.99
C ILE A 17 31.95 10.45 -15.48
N ALA A 18 32.37 9.96 -14.31
CA ALA A 18 31.56 9.05 -13.52
C ALA A 18 30.28 9.82 -13.17
N ALA A 19 29.18 9.49 -13.86
CA ALA A 19 27.87 10.01 -13.50
C ALA A 19 27.59 9.62 -12.03
N PRO A 20 27.17 10.56 -11.17
CA PRO A 20 26.77 10.20 -9.82
C PRO A 20 25.59 9.23 -9.92
N VAL A 21 25.80 8.04 -9.37
CA VAL A 21 24.72 7.09 -9.06
C VAL A 21 23.72 7.88 -8.24
N THR A 22 22.58 8.18 -8.84
CA THR A 22 21.46 8.80 -8.15
C THR A 22 21.02 7.78 -7.13
N GLU A 23 21.47 7.95 -5.88
CA GLU A 23 20.85 7.36 -4.72
C GLU A 23 19.36 7.63 -4.87
N SER A 24 18.61 6.55 -5.11
CA SER A 24 17.17 6.58 -5.15
C SER A 24 16.71 7.21 -3.85
N THR A 25 16.33 8.48 -3.91
CA THR A 25 15.57 9.13 -2.85
C THR A 25 14.41 8.21 -2.57
N ALA A 26 14.39 7.61 -1.39
CA ALA A 26 13.27 6.80 -0.95
C ALA A 26 12.06 7.75 -0.99
N PHE A 27 11.22 7.60 -2.02
CA PHE A 27 10.00 8.38 -2.14
C PHE A 27 9.11 7.95 -0.98
N ILE A 28 9.08 8.75 0.08
CA ILE A 28 8.25 8.52 1.26
C ILE A 28 6.82 8.85 0.84
N GLU A 29 6.07 7.82 0.44
CA GLU A 29 4.63 7.93 0.20
C GLU A 29 3.94 8.33 1.51
N HIS A 30 3.33 9.51 1.53
CA HIS A 30 2.51 9.96 2.64
C HIS A 30 1.14 9.29 2.54
N PRO A 31 0.60 8.70 3.61
CA PRO A 31 -0.70 8.05 3.56
C PRO A 31 -1.83 9.08 3.49
N ASP A 32 -2.86 8.79 2.69
CA ASP A 32 -4.08 9.59 2.62
C ASP A 32 -4.87 9.51 3.94
N GLN A 33 -5.49 10.60 4.38
CA GLN A 33 -6.29 10.61 5.61
C GLN A 33 -7.72 10.09 5.40
N MET A 34 -8.15 9.13 6.22
CA MET A 34 -9.46 8.48 6.14
C MET A 34 -10.27 8.71 7.42
N SER A 35 -11.46 9.28 7.26
CA SER A 35 -12.42 9.54 8.36
C SER A 35 -13.60 8.56 8.33
N ASN A 36 -14.40 8.53 9.40
CA ASN A 36 -15.54 7.61 9.54
C ASN A 36 -16.57 7.81 8.41
N GLY A 37 -16.98 6.72 7.77
CA GLY A 37 -17.93 6.71 6.67
C GLY A 37 -17.31 6.90 5.28
N THR A 38 -16.02 7.22 5.19
CA THR A 38 -15.36 7.40 3.90
C THR A 38 -15.17 6.07 3.16
N LEU A 39 -15.40 6.09 1.85
CA LEU A 39 -15.21 4.96 0.95
C LEU A 39 -14.02 5.26 0.02
N TYR A 40 -12.99 4.43 0.12
CA TYR A 40 -11.82 4.45 -0.73
C TYR A 40 -11.94 3.40 -1.84
N SER A 41 -11.94 3.86 -3.09
CA SER A 41 -11.93 2.99 -4.27
C SER A 41 -10.55 2.95 -4.89
N ILE A 42 -10.05 1.75 -5.20
CA ILE A 42 -8.70 1.53 -5.71
C ILE A 42 -8.77 1.14 -7.17
N SER A 43 -8.10 1.93 -8.00
CA SER A 43 -8.09 1.77 -9.45
C SER A 43 -6.76 1.21 -9.96
N PRO A 44 -6.73 0.62 -11.18
CA PRO A 44 -5.49 0.14 -11.84
C PRO A 44 -4.40 1.19 -12.02
N PHE A 45 -4.74 2.48 -11.93
CA PHE A 45 -3.79 3.59 -12.02
C PHE A 45 -2.99 3.80 -10.72
N SER A 46 -3.54 3.36 -9.58
CA SER A 46 -2.89 3.37 -8.28
C SER A 46 -2.78 1.94 -7.74
N PRO A 47 -1.76 1.17 -8.16
CA PRO A 47 -1.63 -0.24 -7.80
C PRO A 47 -1.31 -0.47 -6.31
N LYS A 48 -0.94 0.60 -5.60
CA LYS A 48 -0.59 0.61 -4.18
C LYS A 48 -1.15 1.89 -3.56
N VAL A 49 -2.00 1.74 -2.56
CA VAL A 49 -2.59 2.86 -1.83
C VAL A 49 -2.27 2.67 -0.35
N PHE A 50 -1.85 3.75 0.28
CA PHE A 50 -1.66 3.86 1.71
C PHE A 50 -2.64 4.85 2.28
N VAL A 51 -3.43 4.40 3.25
CA VAL A 51 -4.45 5.19 3.90
C VAL A 51 -4.18 5.15 5.41
N ARG A 52 -4.25 6.29 6.08
CA ARG A 52 -4.12 6.44 7.51
C ARG A 52 -5.44 6.97 8.06
N THR A 53 -5.93 6.42 9.14
CA THR A 53 -7.10 6.95 9.84
C THR A 53 -6.71 8.06 10.80
N ASP A 54 -7.71 8.80 11.25
CA ASP A 54 -7.59 9.70 12.38
C ASP A 54 -7.06 8.98 13.64
N GLU A 55 -6.64 9.79 14.62
CA GLU A 55 -6.18 9.32 15.91
C GLU A 55 -7.38 9.08 16.82
N PHE A 56 -7.41 7.90 17.45
CA PHE A 56 -8.52 7.49 18.29
C PHE A 56 -8.01 7.07 19.67
N ASP A 57 -8.65 7.60 20.72
CA ASP A 57 -8.47 7.13 22.09
C ASP A 57 -9.31 5.88 22.31
N LEU A 58 -8.67 4.72 22.29
CA LEU A 58 -9.34 3.42 22.33
C LEU A 58 -8.84 2.55 23.46
N ASN A 59 -9.71 1.62 23.86
CA ASN A 59 -9.46 0.59 24.85
C ASN A 59 -9.62 -0.80 24.18
N PHE A 60 -9.12 -1.88 24.80
CA PHE A 60 -9.30 -3.26 24.36
C PHE A 60 -10.76 -3.68 24.11
N LYS A 61 -11.75 -2.98 24.67
CA LYS A 61 -13.19 -3.23 24.45
C LYS A 61 -13.75 -2.54 23.21
N SER A 62 -13.04 -1.57 22.66
CA SER A 62 -13.44 -0.80 21.50
C SER A 62 -12.66 -1.30 20.28
N CYS A 63 -13.36 -1.63 19.22
CA CYS A 63 -12.78 -2.13 17.98
C CYS A 63 -13.10 -1.17 16.83
N ILE A 64 -12.20 -1.06 15.86
CA ILE A 64 -12.50 -0.34 14.62
C ILE A 64 -13.06 -1.33 13.61
N GLU A 65 -14.27 -1.05 13.14
CA GLU A 65 -14.94 -1.84 12.11
C GLU A 65 -14.72 -1.22 10.72
N PHE A 66 -14.36 -2.07 9.76
CA PHE A 66 -14.24 -1.69 8.36
C PHE A 66 -14.78 -2.78 7.46
N SER A 67 -15.40 -2.36 6.36
CA SER A 67 -15.80 -3.24 5.26
C SER A 67 -14.83 -3.10 4.11
N TYR A 68 -14.58 -4.21 3.41
CA TYR A 68 -13.69 -4.22 2.27
C TYR A 68 -14.20 -5.18 1.20
N LYS A 69 -14.04 -4.78 -0.06
CA LYS A 69 -14.43 -5.57 -1.23
C LYS A 69 -13.23 -5.65 -2.15
N LEU A 70 -12.67 -6.83 -2.31
CA LEU A 70 -11.60 -7.07 -3.25
C LEU A 70 -12.24 -7.78 -4.45
N MET A 71 -11.99 -7.31 -5.68
CA MET A 71 -12.58 -7.83 -6.93
C MET A 71 -11.58 -8.57 -7.82
N GLU A 72 -10.30 -8.63 -7.44
CA GLU A 72 -9.29 -9.39 -8.15
C GLU A 72 -8.49 -10.36 -7.26
N ASN A 73 -8.20 -11.56 -7.80
CA ASN A 73 -7.50 -12.69 -7.16
C ASN A 73 -6.02 -12.44 -6.72
N LYS A 74 -5.51 -11.20 -6.75
CA LYS A 74 -4.11 -10.87 -6.37
C LYS A 74 -3.99 -9.56 -5.58
N VAL A 75 -5.08 -9.08 -5.02
CA VAL A 75 -5.09 -7.89 -4.16
C VAL A 75 -4.93 -8.34 -2.72
N ARG A 76 -4.11 -7.62 -1.97
CA ARG A 76 -3.90 -7.85 -0.54
C ARG A 76 -4.25 -6.58 0.21
N LEU A 77 -5.03 -6.73 1.27
CA LEU A 77 -5.27 -5.68 2.24
C LEU A 77 -4.41 -5.98 3.47
N ARG A 78 -3.52 -5.06 3.79
CA ARG A 78 -2.75 -5.08 5.04
C ARG A 78 -3.29 -3.97 5.91
N ALA A 79 -3.70 -4.30 7.11
CA ALA A 79 -4.03 -3.30 8.11
C ALA A 79 -2.92 -3.27 9.15
N TYR A 80 -2.55 -2.08 9.58
CA TYR A 80 -1.63 -1.85 10.67
C TYR A 80 -2.38 -1.15 11.78
N THR A 81 -2.27 -1.68 12.98
CA THR A 81 -2.75 -0.99 14.18
C THR A 81 -1.51 -0.44 14.87
N CYS A 82 -1.41 0.88 14.98
CA CYS A 82 -0.24 1.56 15.54
C CYS A 82 -0.62 2.27 16.83
N LEU A 83 0.17 2.02 17.87
CA LEU A 83 0.12 2.76 19.13
C LEU A 83 0.94 4.05 18.97
N LEU A 84 0.34 5.21 19.29
CA LEU A 84 0.97 6.53 19.15
C LEU A 84 1.59 7.06 20.45
N SER A 85 1.43 6.34 21.58
CA SER A 85 2.12 6.68 22.81
C SER A 85 3.63 6.43 22.72
N GLU A 86 4.36 6.98 23.69
CA GLU A 86 5.82 6.86 23.73
C GLU A 86 6.24 5.39 23.79
N GLY A 87 7.09 4.97 22.84
CA GLY A 87 7.49 3.56 22.70
C GLY A 87 6.43 2.67 22.02
N GLY A 88 5.41 3.27 21.41
CA GLY A 88 4.39 2.56 20.64
C GLY A 88 4.97 1.80 19.46
N PHE A 89 4.36 0.66 19.14
CA PHE A 89 4.69 -0.15 17.97
C PHE A 89 3.44 -0.40 17.13
N CYS A 90 3.66 -0.86 15.89
CA CYS A 90 2.58 -1.24 14.98
C CYS A 90 2.49 -2.75 14.85
N THR A 91 1.29 -3.31 15.01
CA THR A 91 0.98 -4.69 14.61
C THR A 91 0.41 -4.72 13.20
N LEU A 92 0.58 -5.85 12.51
CA LEU A 92 0.13 -6.05 11.13
C LEU A 92 -0.89 -7.19 11.06
N ASP A 93 -2.08 -6.89 10.57
CA ASP A 93 -3.11 -7.85 10.20
C ASP A 93 -3.19 -7.99 8.68
N LYS A 94 -3.23 -9.24 8.19
CA LYS A 94 -3.23 -9.56 6.76
C LYS A 94 -4.60 -10.09 6.36
N PHE A 95 -5.28 -9.37 5.48
CA PHE A 95 -6.57 -9.77 4.93
C PHE A 95 -6.40 -10.25 3.49
N ALA A 96 -6.94 -11.43 3.21
CA ALA A 96 -6.94 -12.04 1.90
C ALA A 96 -8.29 -11.85 1.20
N TYR A 97 -8.27 -12.02 -0.13
CA TYR A 97 -9.40 -11.93 -1.04
C TYR A 97 -10.58 -12.82 -0.61
N PRO A 98 -11.71 -12.25 -0.15
CA PRO A 98 -12.97 -12.97 -0.10
C PRO A 98 -13.49 -13.04 -1.53
N LYS A 99 -13.66 -14.25 -2.08
CA LYS A 99 -14.05 -14.54 -3.48
C LYS A 99 -15.30 -13.75 -3.95
N ASP A 100 -15.11 -12.50 -4.36
CA ASP A 100 -16.13 -11.55 -4.82
C ASP A 100 -17.24 -11.20 -3.80
N LYS A 101 -16.95 -11.33 -2.50
CA LYS A 101 -17.87 -10.94 -1.41
C LYS A 101 -17.38 -9.70 -0.69
N GLU A 102 -18.30 -8.95 -0.11
CA GLU A 102 -17.96 -7.90 0.85
C GLU A 102 -17.51 -8.56 2.15
N GLY A 103 -16.24 -8.36 2.51
CA GLY A 103 -15.68 -8.76 3.78
C GLY A 103 -15.97 -7.70 4.82
N CYS A 104 -16.35 -8.13 6.02
CA CYS A 104 -16.39 -7.28 7.20
C CYS A 104 -15.31 -7.76 8.16
N ALA A 105 -14.45 -6.84 8.60
CA ALA A 105 -13.38 -7.14 9.54
C ALA A 105 -13.21 -6.00 10.53
N TYR A 106 -12.38 -6.25 11.54
CA TYR A 106 -12.13 -5.28 12.58
C TYR A 106 -10.72 -5.38 13.14
N LEU A 107 -10.26 -4.27 13.68
CA LEU A 107 -8.98 -4.14 14.35
C LEU A 107 -9.22 -3.90 15.83
N ARG A 108 -8.48 -4.63 16.66
CA ARG A 108 -8.60 -4.56 18.11
C ARG A 108 -7.30 -4.02 18.71
N PRO A 109 -7.34 -2.93 19.49
CA PRO A 109 -6.22 -2.52 20.33
C PRO A 109 -5.80 -3.63 21.30
N TRP A 110 -4.50 -3.84 21.46
CA TRP A 110 -3.97 -4.87 22.36
C TRP A 110 -3.80 -4.38 23.81
N LEU A 111 -3.79 -3.07 24.04
CA LEU A 111 -3.61 -2.49 25.37
C LEU A 111 -4.95 -2.44 26.12
N TYR A 112 -4.91 -2.80 27.41
CA TYR A 112 -6.08 -2.77 28.29
C TYR A 112 -6.49 -1.37 28.77
N ALA A 113 -5.54 -0.44 28.80
CA ALA A 113 -5.82 0.96 29.15
C ALA A 113 -6.30 1.73 27.92
N HIS A 114 -6.90 2.90 28.16
CA HIS A 114 -7.18 3.83 27.07
C HIS A 114 -5.88 4.46 26.60
N ASP A 115 -5.63 4.43 25.29
CA ASP A 115 -4.47 5.05 24.68
C ASP A 115 -4.76 5.47 23.23
N ARG A 116 -3.86 6.25 22.65
CA ARG A 116 -3.96 6.79 21.30
C ARG A 116 -3.52 5.76 20.28
N TYR A 117 -4.44 5.37 19.42
CA TYR A 117 -4.20 4.49 18.30
C TYR A 117 -4.47 5.19 16.96
N SER A 118 -3.68 4.86 15.95
CA SER A 118 -3.97 5.18 14.55
C SER A 118 -3.83 3.93 13.71
N PHE A 119 -4.69 3.82 12.70
CA PHE A 119 -4.79 2.64 11.87
C PHE A 119 -4.35 2.98 10.46
N TYR A 120 -3.56 2.10 9.85
CA TYR A 120 -3.07 2.28 8.49
C TYR A 120 -3.52 1.12 7.64
N PHE A 121 -4.04 1.40 6.46
CA PHE A 121 -4.42 0.40 5.48
C PHE A 121 -3.51 0.53 4.27
N ALA A 122 -2.84 -0.56 3.94
CA ALA A 122 -2.06 -0.69 2.72
C ALA A 122 -2.75 -1.69 1.80
N LEU A 123 -3.31 -1.20 0.71
CA LEU A 123 -3.89 -2.03 -0.33
C LEU A 123 -2.92 -2.11 -1.49
N GLU A 124 -2.48 -3.33 -1.80
CA GLU A 124 -1.45 -3.59 -2.78
C GLU A 124 -1.91 -4.68 -3.74
N ARG A 125 -1.81 -4.41 -5.04
CA ARG A 125 -1.95 -5.43 -6.08
C ARG A 125 -0.62 -6.17 -6.23
N ARG A 126 -0.57 -7.44 -5.80
CA ARG A 126 0.65 -8.25 -5.87
C ARG A 126 1.05 -8.45 -7.34
N PRO A 127 2.29 -8.08 -7.74
CA PRO A 127 2.77 -8.38 -9.08
C PRO A 127 2.84 -9.90 -9.28
N ARG A 128 2.58 -10.36 -10.51
CA ARG A 128 2.76 -11.77 -10.86
C ARG A 128 4.25 -12.08 -10.79
N LYS A 129 4.68 -12.93 -9.84
CA LYS A 129 6.01 -13.54 -9.89
C LYS A 129 6.05 -14.46 -11.10
N TYR A 130 6.51 -13.96 -12.24
CA TYR A 130 6.93 -14.82 -13.34
C TYR A 130 8.25 -15.47 -12.92
N ARG A 131 8.37 -16.79 -13.04
CA ARG A 131 9.69 -17.43 -12.98
C ARG A 131 10.55 -16.73 -14.03
N ILE A 132 11.70 -16.19 -13.62
CA ILE A 132 12.68 -15.55 -14.50
C ILE A 132 13.33 -16.66 -15.34
N GLY A 133 12.57 -17.21 -16.28
CA GLY A 133 13.10 -17.96 -17.40
C GLY A 133 13.02 -17.03 -18.59
N LYS A 134 14.12 -16.34 -18.92
CA LYS A 134 14.38 -15.58 -20.17
C LYS A 134 13.14 -15.19 -21.01
N LYS A 135 12.14 -14.54 -20.42
CA LYS A 135 10.98 -14.05 -21.18
C LYS A 135 11.14 -12.54 -21.32
N ARG A 136 11.23 -12.12 -22.58
CA ARG A 136 11.34 -10.73 -23.05
C ARG A 136 10.41 -9.83 -22.22
N PRO A 137 10.78 -8.56 -21.97
CA PRO A 137 9.89 -7.61 -21.31
C PRO A 137 8.59 -7.56 -22.09
N HIS A 138 7.56 -8.21 -21.57
CA HIS A 138 6.23 -8.09 -22.12
C HIS A 138 5.82 -6.64 -21.84
N ARG A 139 6.02 -5.77 -22.84
CA ARG A 139 5.27 -4.53 -22.96
C ARG A 139 3.83 -4.87 -22.59
N LEU A 140 3.23 -4.12 -21.66
CA LEU A 140 1.82 -4.22 -21.30
C LEU A 140 1.01 -4.33 -22.59
N TYR A 141 0.65 -5.56 -22.98
CA TYR A 141 -0.05 -5.79 -24.21
C TYR A 141 -1.49 -5.36 -23.93
N LYS A 142 -1.79 -4.12 -24.33
CA LYS A 142 -3.12 -3.56 -24.36
C LYS A 142 -3.98 -4.53 -25.17
N ARG A 143 -4.75 -5.40 -24.51
CA ARG A 143 -5.61 -6.35 -25.24
C ARG A 143 -6.60 -5.59 -26.12
N ASN A 144 -7.09 -4.42 -25.70
CA ASN A 144 -8.11 -3.63 -26.40
C ASN A 144 -7.89 -2.09 -26.40
N GLY A 145 -6.67 -1.58 -26.21
CA GLY A 145 -6.41 -0.13 -26.22
C GLY A 145 -6.90 0.67 -24.99
N HIS A 146 -7.95 0.19 -24.31
CA HIS A 146 -8.53 0.79 -23.10
C HIS A 146 -7.86 0.24 -21.83
N LEU A 147 -7.40 1.15 -20.98
CA LEU A 147 -7.04 0.83 -19.60
C LEU A 147 -8.35 0.60 -18.84
N SER A 148 -8.48 -0.55 -18.19
CA SER A 148 -9.66 -0.80 -17.35
C SER A 148 -9.64 0.23 -16.22
N ALA A 149 -10.63 1.11 -16.18
CA ALA A 149 -10.81 2.07 -15.08
C ALA A 149 -11.59 1.46 -13.91
N THR A 150 -12.05 0.20 -14.07
CA THR A 150 -12.81 -0.52 -13.06
C THR A 150 -11.99 -0.63 -11.78
N PRO A 151 -12.50 -0.14 -10.63
CA PRO A 151 -11.80 -0.34 -9.37
C PRO A 151 -11.68 -1.84 -9.10
N PHE A 152 -10.56 -2.27 -8.50
CA PHE A 152 -10.33 -3.66 -8.12
C PHE A 152 -10.40 -3.88 -6.60
N GLY A 153 -10.56 -2.80 -5.83
CA GLY A 153 -10.69 -2.84 -4.38
C GLY A 153 -11.52 -1.67 -3.88
N GLN A 154 -12.33 -1.91 -2.86
CA GLN A 154 -13.03 -0.88 -2.08
C GLN A 154 -12.74 -1.11 -0.61
N LEU A 155 -12.49 -0.04 0.14
CA LEU A 155 -12.32 -0.03 1.58
C LEU A 155 -13.26 1.04 2.15
N GLN A 156 -14.04 0.70 3.17
CA GLN A 156 -14.90 1.64 3.86
C GLN A 156 -14.71 1.50 5.36
N LEU A 157 -14.44 2.63 6.01
CA LEU A 157 -14.32 2.70 7.46
C LEU A 157 -15.71 2.96 8.03
N LYS A 158 -16.24 2.05 8.84
CA LYS A 158 -17.52 2.27 9.51
C LYS A 158 -17.35 3.11 10.77
N GLY A 159 -16.24 2.90 11.48
CA GLY A 159 -15.86 3.65 12.67
C GLY A 159 -15.63 2.76 13.87
N ILE A 160 -15.74 3.35 15.06
CA ILE A 160 -15.49 2.67 16.33
C ILE A 160 -16.78 2.00 16.81
N VAL A 161 -16.70 0.72 17.13
CA VAL A 161 -17.80 -0.12 17.59
C VAL A 161 -17.33 -0.96 18.78
N PRO A 162 -18.18 -1.26 19.78
CA PRO A 162 -17.83 -2.24 20.81
C PRO A 162 -17.47 -3.58 20.18
N CYS A 163 -16.38 -4.20 20.61
CA CYS A 163 -15.85 -5.43 20.01
C CYS A 163 -16.87 -6.60 19.97
N ASP A 164 -17.88 -6.57 20.84
CA ASP A 164 -18.92 -7.61 20.92
C ASP A 164 -20.00 -7.54 19.82
N GLN A 165 -20.14 -6.37 19.19
CA GLN A 165 -21.18 -6.05 18.20
C GLN A 165 -20.64 -5.97 16.76
N VAL A 166 -19.33 -6.17 16.60
CA VAL A 166 -18.66 -5.91 15.33
C VAL A 166 -19.16 -6.84 14.23
N CYS A 167 -19.35 -6.25 13.05
CA CYS A 167 -19.82 -6.92 11.83
C CYS A 167 -21.22 -7.52 11.91
N GLY A 168 -21.98 -7.23 12.97
CA GLY A 168 -23.26 -7.88 13.24
C GLY A 168 -23.05 -9.38 13.42
N LYS A 169 -23.29 -9.91 14.63
CA LYS A 169 -23.37 -11.37 14.81
C LYS A 169 -24.63 -11.92 14.11
N SER A 170 -24.75 -11.83 12.79
CA SER A 170 -25.53 -12.81 12.04
C SER A 170 -24.64 -14.03 11.88
N SER A 171 -25.02 -15.06 12.62
CA SER A 171 -24.50 -16.43 12.63
C SER A 171 -23.92 -16.89 11.29
N ALA A 172 -22.81 -17.63 11.38
CA ALA A 172 -22.12 -18.41 10.34
C ALA A 172 -20.90 -17.77 9.66
N ASP A 173 -19.75 -18.33 10.02
CA ASP A 173 -18.53 -18.52 9.22
C ASP A 173 -17.68 -17.31 8.79
N ASN A 174 -16.46 -17.34 9.33
CA ASN A 174 -15.16 -17.22 8.63
C ASN A 174 -14.17 -16.29 9.35
N ARG A 175 -13.74 -16.68 10.55
CA ARG A 175 -12.35 -16.43 10.94
C ARG A 175 -11.49 -17.52 10.29
N THR A 176 -11.07 -17.33 9.05
CA THR A 176 -9.89 -18.02 8.56
C THR A 176 -8.67 -17.37 9.19
N ALA A 177 -8.02 -18.14 10.08
CA ALA A 177 -6.68 -17.91 10.58
C ALA A 177 -5.63 -17.93 9.44
#